data_AF-A0A0G0YA99-F1
#
_entry.id   AF-A0A0G0YA99-F1
#
_cell.length_a   1.000
_cell.length_b   1.000
_cell.length_c   1.000
_cell.angle_alpha   90.00
_cell.angle_beta   90.00
_cell.angle_gamma   90.00
#
_symmetry.space_group_name_H-M   'P 1'
#
loop_
_entity.id
_entity.type
_entity.pdbx_description
1 polymer ?
#
loop_
_entity_poly.entity_id
_entity_poly.type
_entity_poly.pdbx_seq_one_letter_code
_entity_poly.pdbx_strand_id
1 'polypeptide(L)'
;MEVKGNFNISENSSFKLNGYPKKVGGEFECIFTDFSSLEGMLEEVGRGIFLQNNKIRSLDGLPDKVMGDLELSYNKLEKLDGISKEISGNLNLTGNNQLTSLEALKGVKIGQNLDLQNIPATEIPAGIEIGGYVYISVSQTDLIADAKRKGYDIKRW
;
A
#
# COMPACT_ATOMS: atom_id res chain seq x y z
N MET A 1 -6.55 22.00 -10.19
CA MET A 1 -7.95 21.52 -10.08
C MET A 1 -8.01 20.54 -8.92
N GLU A 2 -9.02 20.68 -8.08
CA GLU A 2 -9.22 19.93 -6.83
C GLU A 2 -10.62 19.31 -6.83
N VAL A 3 -10.74 18.10 -6.29
CA VAL A 3 -12.02 17.47 -5.97
C VAL A 3 -12.21 17.56 -4.45
N LYS A 4 -13.26 18.23 -3.98
CA LYS A 4 -13.50 18.42 -2.53
C LYS A 4 -13.93 17.14 -1.80
N GLY A 5 -14.56 16.21 -2.51
CA GLY A 5 -15.04 14.94 -1.99
C GLY A 5 -14.14 13.77 -2.43
N ASN A 6 -14.72 12.58 -2.52
CA ASN A 6 -14.04 11.40 -3.06
C ASN A 6 -13.87 11.53 -4.58
N PHE A 7 -12.79 10.95 -5.09
CA PHE A 7 -12.55 10.79 -6.52
C PHE A 7 -12.43 9.30 -6.84
N ASN A 8 -13.49 8.76 -7.42
CA ASN A 8 -13.59 7.35 -7.75
C ASN A 8 -13.55 7.16 -9.27
N ILE A 9 -12.56 6.40 -9.72
CA ILE A 9 -12.33 5.98 -11.11
C ILE A 9 -12.32 4.46 -11.24
N SER A 10 -12.80 3.74 -10.23
CA SER A 10 -12.83 2.27 -10.21
C SER A 10 -13.60 1.71 -11.41
N GLU A 11 -13.21 0.52 -11.85
CA GLU A 11 -13.78 -0.21 -12.99
C GLU A 11 -13.69 0.54 -14.33
N ASN A 12 -12.78 1.51 -14.46
CA ASN A 12 -12.58 2.27 -15.70
C ASN A 12 -11.25 1.96 -16.38
N SER A 13 -11.13 0.80 -17.02
CA SER A 13 -9.87 0.31 -17.61
C SER A 13 -9.21 1.23 -18.65
N SER A 14 -9.98 2.15 -19.24
CA SER A 14 -9.49 3.17 -20.18
C SER A 14 -8.93 4.42 -19.50
N PHE A 15 -9.24 4.65 -18.22
CA PHE A 15 -8.82 5.84 -17.49
C PHE A 15 -7.30 5.82 -17.28
N LYS A 16 -6.67 6.99 -17.48
CA LYS A 16 -5.27 7.23 -17.20
C LYS A 16 -5.14 8.52 -16.40
N LEU A 17 -4.32 8.48 -15.37
CA LEU A 17 -3.91 9.68 -14.66
C LEU A 17 -3.13 10.58 -15.63
N ASN A 18 -3.41 11.87 -15.58
CA ASN A 18 -2.82 12.87 -16.47
C ASN A 18 -2.30 14.09 -15.68
N GLY A 19 -2.02 13.90 -14.39
CA GLY A 19 -1.67 14.96 -13.46
C GLY A 19 -2.87 15.75 -12.90
N TYR A 20 -4.10 15.38 -13.26
CA TYR A 20 -5.31 15.98 -12.73
C TYR A 20 -6.34 14.94 -12.25
N PRO A 21 -7.10 15.25 -11.17
CA PRO A 21 -6.93 16.39 -10.29
C PRO A 21 -5.62 16.29 -9.47
N LYS A 22 -5.07 17.44 -9.05
CA LYS A 22 -3.85 17.45 -8.22
C LYS A 22 -4.13 17.11 -6.76
N LYS A 23 -5.34 17.43 -6.29
CA LYS A 23 -5.76 17.26 -4.91
C LYS A 23 -7.15 16.65 -4.83
N VAL A 24 -7.34 15.76 -3.87
CA VAL A 24 -8.63 15.16 -3.50
C VAL A 24 -8.82 15.32 -2.00
N GLY A 25 -9.89 16.00 -1.58
CA GLY A 25 -10.18 16.22 -0.16
C GLY A 25 -10.69 14.96 0.57
N GLY A 26 -11.32 14.04 -0.19
CA GLY A 26 -11.77 12.74 0.30
C GLY A 26 -10.79 11.62 -0.01
N GLU A 27 -11.35 10.48 -0.39
CA GLU A 27 -10.63 9.26 -0.80
C GLU A 27 -10.37 9.26 -2.30
N PHE A 28 -9.25 8.66 -2.71
CA PHE A 28 -9.00 8.33 -4.12
C PHE A 28 -9.17 6.84 -4.33
N GLU A 29 -10.11 6.45 -5.20
CA GLU A 29 -10.45 5.06 -5.47
C GLU A 29 -10.20 4.71 -6.94
N CYS A 30 -9.29 3.77 -7.19
CA CYS A 30 -8.97 3.22 -8.50
C CYS A 30 -8.87 1.70 -8.35
N ILE A 31 -10.01 1.03 -8.29
CA ILE A 31 -10.13 -0.40 -8.02
C ILE A 31 -10.49 -1.10 -9.34
N PHE A 32 -9.98 -2.32 -9.61
CA PHE A 32 -10.36 -3.11 -10.79
C PHE A 32 -10.22 -2.37 -12.14
N THR A 33 -9.15 -1.60 -12.31
CA THR A 33 -8.97 -0.70 -13.46
C THR A 33 -7.85 -1.16 -14.40
N ASP A 34 -7.27 -2.35 -14.20
CA ASP A 34 -6.09 -2.81 -14.95
C ASP A 34 -4.91 -1.81 -14.89
N PHE A 35 -4.90 -0.98 -13.85
CA PHE A 35 -4.00 0.15 -13.71
C PHE A 35 -2.56 -0.33 -13.48
N SER A 36 -1.57 0.26 -14.16
CA SER A 36 -0.20 -0.27 -14.15
C SER A 36 0.90 0.74 -13.82
N SER A 37 0.58 2.04 -13.82
CA SER A 37 1.53 3.13 -13.58
C SER A 37 0.86 4.21 -12.75
N LEU A 38 1.56 4.73 -11.74
CA LEU A 38 1.13 5.88 -10.94
C LEU A 38 1.70 7.21 -11.47
N GLU A 39 2.16 7.24 -12.73
CA GLU A 39 2.55 8.48 -13.38
C GLU A 39 1.36 9.45 -13.46
N GLY A 40 1.57 10.71 -13.06
CA GLY A 40 0.52 11.71 -13.00
C GLY A 40 -0.45 11.53 -11.83
N MET A 41 -0.08 10.73 -10.82
CA MET A 41 -0.81 10.60 -9.57
C MET A 41 -0.95 11.94 -8.84
N LEU A 42 -1.98 11.98 -8.00
CA LEU A 42 -2.36 13.14 -7.22
C LEU A 42 -1.25 13.51 -6.24
N GLU A 43 -1.03 14.81 -6.06
CA GLU A 43 -0.06 15.35 -5.11
C GLU A 43 -0.54 15.21 -3.65
N GLU A 44 -1.86 15.27 -3.43
CA GLU A 44 -2.46 15.23 -2.08
C GLU A 44 -3.82 14.51 -2.08
N VAL A 45 -4.00 13.60 -1.13
CA VAL A 45 -5.27 12.93 -0.84
C VAL A 45 -5.57 13.08 0.65
N GLY A 46 -6.71 13.68 0.98
CA GLY A 46 -7.09 14.04 2.35
C GLY A 46 -7.45 12.86 3.24
N ARG A 47 -7.77 11.70 2.64
CA ARG A 47 -8.07 10.44 3.33
C ARG A 47 -7.23 9.29 2.78
N GLY A 48 -7.87 8.17 2.41
CA GLY A 48 -7.21 6.97 1.91
C GLY A 48 -7.00 6.94 0.40
N ILE A 49 -6.06 6.10 -0.03
CA ILE A 49 -5.76 5.78 -1.41
C ILE A 49 -6.04 4.29 -1.62
N PHE A 50 -6.99 3.98 -2.51
CA PHE A 50 -7.48 2.64 -2.78
C PHE A 50 -7.10 2.20 -4.20
N LEU A 51 -6.11 1.31 -4.31
CA LEU A 51 -5.49 0.88 -5.57
C LEU A 51 -5.54 -0.65 -5.75
N GLN A 52 -6.37 -1.34 -4.99
CA GLN A 52 -6.44 -2.80 -4.99
C GLN A 52 -6.99 -3.38 -6.29
N ASN A 53 -6.58 -4.61 -6.60
CA ASN A 53 -6.99 -5.36 -7.80
C ASN A 53 -6.60 -4.66 -9.12
N ASN A 54 -5.32 -4.34 -9.27
CA ASN A 54 -4.77 -3.74 -10.47
C ASN A 54 -3.54 -4.52 -10.97
N LYS A 55 -2.76 -3.91 -11.87
CA LYS A 55 -1.55 -4.47 -12.48
C LYS A 55 -0.30 -3.64 -12.12
N ILE A 56 -0.32 -2.94 -10.99
CA ILE A 56 0.74 -2.02 -10.55
C ILE A 56 2.00 -2.81 -10.23
N ARG A 57 3.15 -2.30 -10.70
CA ARG A 57 4.49 -2.88 -10.45
C ARG A 57 5.49 -1.92 -9.80
N SER A 58 5.25 -0.62 -9.93
CA SER A 58 6.03 0.44 -9.29
C SER A 58 5.08 1.36 -8.55
N LEU A 59 5.56 1.90 -7.43
CA LEU A 59 4.84 2.88 -6.62
C LEU A 59 5.34 4.31 -6.88
N ASP A 60 6.24 4.49 -7.84
CA ASP A 60 6.72 5.81 -8.29
C ASP A 60 5.54 6.70 -8.68
N GLY A 61 5.34 7.80 -7.93
CA GLY A 61 4.23 8.72 -8.10
C GLY A 61 3.27 8.75 -6.90
N LEU A 62 3.32 7.79 -5.98
CA LEU A 62 2.61 7.93 -4.71
C LEU A 62 3.05 9.20 -3.98
N PRO A 63 2.12 9.88 -3.29
CA PRO A 63 2.49 10.98 -2.41
C PRO A 63 3.37 10.47 -1.26
N ASP A 64 4.30 11.30 -0.79
CA ASP A 64 5.19 10.97 0.33
C ASP A 64 4.41 10.66 1.63
N LYS A 65 3.21 11.23 1.76
CA LYS A 65 2.35 11.14 2.95
C LYS A 65 0.91 10.76 2.57
N VAL A 66 0.35 9.75 3.25
CA VAL A 66 -1.05 9.32 3.11
C VAL A 66 -1.77 9.52 4.45
N MET A 67 -2.90 10.25 4.41
CA MET A 67 -3.66 10.65 5.61
C MET A 67 -4.59 9.58 6.15
N GLY A 68 -4.91 8.57 5.34
CA GLY A 68 -5.68 7.41 5.74
C GLY A 68 -4.97 6.13 5.34
N ASP A 69 -5.77 5.18 4.87
CA ASP A 69 -5.29 3.86 4.44
C ASP A 69 -4.61 3.92 3.07
N LEU A 70 -3.63 3.06 2.86
CA LEU A 70 -3.03 2.78 1.57
C LEU A 70 -3.28 1.31 1.21
N GLU A 71 -4.23 1.09 0.30
CA GLU A 71 -4.68 -0.24 -0.11
C GLU A 71 -4.05 -0.62 -1.46
N LEU A 72 -3.06 -1.53 -1.41
CA LEU A 72 -2.28 -1.99 -2.57
C LEU A 72 -2.47 -3.50 -2.83
N SER A 73 -3.46 -4.12 -2.20
CA SER A 73 -3.71 -5.55 -2.28
C SER A 73 -3.99 -6.02 -3.72
N TYR A 74 -3.60 -7.26 -4.02
CA TYR A 74 -3.84 -7.90 -5.31
C TYR A 74 -3.30 -7.10 -6.51
N ASN A 75 -2.03 -6.68 -6.43
CA ASN A 75 -1.29 -6.07 -7.53
C ASN A 75 -0.17 -6.99 -8.03
N LYS A 76 0.77 -6.44 -8.80
CA LYS A 76 1.93 -7.16 -9.35
C LYS A 76 3.24 -6.61 -8.78
N LEU A 77 3.21 -6.16 -7.52
CA LEU A 77 4.38 -5.57 -6.87
C LEU A 77 5.45 -6.65 -6.66
N GLU A 78 6.65 -6.39 -7.19
CA GLU A 78 7.87 -7.19 -6.95
C GLU A 78 8.75 -6.54 -5.87
N LYS A 79 8.64 -5.21 -5.75
CA LYS A 79 9.35 -4.34 -4.81
C LYS A 79 8.44 -3.17 -4.44
N LEU A 80 8.82 -2.43 -3.40
CA LEU A 80 8.06 -1.29 -2.86
C LEU A 80 8.80 0.04 -3.03
N ASP A 81 9.72 0.14 -3.99
CA ASP A 81 10.33 1.42 -4.34
C ASP A 81 9.24 2.44 -4.70
N GLY A 82 9.33 3.64 -4.11
CA GLY A 82 8.32 4.69 -4.25
C GLY A 82 7.15 4.61 -3.27
N ILE A 83 7.15 3.67 -2.32
CA ILE A 83 6.13 3.63 -1.24
C ILE A 83 6.15 4.94 -0.42
N SER A 84 4.97 5.40 -0.02
CA SER A 84 4.80 6.54 0.88
C SER A 84 5.57 6.34 2.19
N LYS A 85 6.23 7.41 2.68
CA LYS A 85 7.08 7.38 3.88
C LYS A 85 6.27 7.41 5.17
N GLU A 86 5.11 8.06 5.15
CA GLU A 86 4.20 8.11 6.30
C GLU A 86 2.77 7.81 5.85
N ILE A 87 2.19 6.78 6.45
CA ILE A 87 0.82 6.31 6.23
C ILE A 87 0.13 6.38 7.57
N SER A 88 -0.84 7.28 7.72
CA SER A 88 -1.51 7.48 9.02
C SER A 88 -2.50 6.36 9.36
N GLY A 89 -3.00 5.65 8.34
CA GLY A 89 -3.87 4.49 8.48
C GLY A 89 -3.14 3.16 8.32
N ASN A 90 -3.84 2.20 7.72
CA ASN A 90 -3.35 0.86 7.42
C ASN A 90 -2.55 0.86 6.11
N LEU A 91 -1.58 -0.07 6.01
CA LEU A 91 -0.94 -0.43 4.74
C LEU A 91 -1.30 -1.88 4.41
N ASN A 92 -1.99 -2.10 3.29
CA ASN A 92 -2.37 -3.43 2.85
C ASN A 92 -1.61 -3.84 1.60
N LEU A 93 -0.75 -4.86 1.73
CA LEU A 93 0.05 -5.45 0.65
C LEU A 93 -0.42 -6.86 0.27
N THR A 94 -1.56 -7.29 0.81
CA THR A 94 -2.06 -8.66 0.69
C THR A 94 -2.10 -9.17 -0.75
N GLY A 95 -1.66 -10.40 -0.97
CA GLY A 95 -1.81 -11.09 -2.25
C GLY A 95 -0.90 -10.57 -3.38
N ASN A 96 0.10 -9.74 -3.07
CA ASN A 96 1.19 -9.44 -4.00
C ASN A 96 2.17 -10.61 -4.06
N ASN A 97 1.79 -11.66 -4.80
CA ASN A 97 2.50 -12.96 -4.84
C ASN A 97 3.92 -12.92 -5.44
N GLN A 98 4.38 -11.76 -5.92
CA GLN A 98 5.72 -11.54 -6.45
C GLN A 98 6.60 -10.72 -5.49
N LEU A 99 6.06 -10.25 -4.37
CA LEU A 99 6.73 -9.35 -3.42
C LEU A 99 7.61 -10.14 -2.46
N THR A 100 8.88 -10.35 -2.85
CA THR A 100 9.84 -11.19 -2.10
C THR A 100 10.65 -10.40 -1.06
N SER A 101 10.62 -9.08 -1.12
CA SER A 101 11.37 -8.21 -0.19
C SER A 101 10.53 -7.03 0.26
N LEU A 102 10.62 -6.72 1.55
CA LEU A 102 9.98 -5.57 2.19
C LEU A 102 10.97 -4.45 2.52
N GLU A 103 12.23 -4.52 2.08
CA GLU A 103 13.31 -3.61 2.49
C GLU A 103 12.99 -2.12 2.29
N ALA A 104 12.22 -1.76 1.25
CA ALA A 104 11.81 -0.38 1.01
C ALA A 104 10.86 0.18 2.09
N LEU A 105 10.33 -0.65 2.99
CA LEU A 105 9.58 -0.20 4.17
C LEU A 105 10.49 0.24 5.34
N LYS A 106 11.81 0.13 5.22
CA LYS A 106 12.74 0.64 6.24
C LYS A 106 12.54 2.14 6.45
N GLY A 107 12.26 2.55 7.69
CA GLY A 107 12.00 3.95 8.04
C GLY A 107 10.61 4.45 7.64
N VAL A 108 9.74 3.59 7.10
CA VAL A 108 8.33 3.92 6.86
C VAL A 108 7.56 3.88 8.17
N LYS A 109 6.68 4.87 8.36
CA LYS A 109 5.78 4.93 9.50
C LYS A 109 4.35 4.58 9.08
N ILE A 110 3.81 3.55 9.71
CA ILE A 110 2.44 3.07 9.53
C ILE A 110 1.70 3.30 10.84
N GLY A 111 0.70 4.17 10.82
CA GLY A 111 -0.04 4.59 12.02
C GLY A 111 -0.91 3.48 12.59
N GLN A 112 -1.39 2.56 11.75
CA GLN A 112 -2.24 1.44 12.15
C GLN A 112 -1.62 0.09 11.73
N ASN A 113 -2.39 -0.77 11.07
CA ASN A 113 -1.99 -2.14 10.80
C ASN A 113 -1.18 -2.28 9.51
N LEU A 114 -0.36 -3.33 9.45
CA LEU A 114 0.35 -3.76 8.25
C LEU A 114 -0.14 -5.16 7.83
N ASP A 115 -0.73 -5.25 6.64
CA ASP A 115 -1.25 -6.49 6.07
C ASP A 115 -0.27 -7.10 5.06
N LEU A 116 0.34 -8.23 5.44
CA LEU A 116 1.35 -8.98 4.67
C LEU A 116 0.86 -10.38 4.30
N GLN A 117 -0.44 -10.60 4.31
CA GLN A 117 -1.02 -11.90 4.03
C GLN A 117 -0.74 -12.32 2.58
N ASN A 118 -0.40 -13.60 2.37
CA ASN A 118 -0.19 -14.17 1.04
C ASN A 118 0.85 -13.40 0.20
N ILE A 119 2.00 -13.05 0.79
CA ILE A 119 3.18 -12.58 0.04
C ILE A 119 4.38 -13.50 0.30
N PRO A 120 5.34 -13.61 -0.64
CA PRO A 120 6.48 -14.51 -0.47
C PRO A 120 7.62 -13.95 0.41
N ALA A 121 7.58 -12.67 0.79
CA ALA A 121 8.59 -12.10 1.69
C ALA A 121 8.67 -12.85 3.03
N THR A 122 9.89 -13.04 3.52
CA THR A 122 10.17 -13.84 4.72
C THR A 122 10.61 -13.01 5.92
N GLU A 123 10.88 -11.71 5.74
CA GLU A 123 11.35 -10.82 6.81
C GLU A 123 10.74 -9.42 6.69
N ILE A 124 10.51 -8.78 7.84
CA ILE A 124 10.11 -7.37 7.97
C ILE A 124 11.38 -6.54 8.21
N PRO A 125 11.68 -5.48 7.45
CA PRO A 125 12.92 -4.73 7.66
C PRO A 125 12.99 -4.12 9.07
N ALA A 126 14.21 -3.97 9.60
CA ALA A 126 14.42 -3.22 10.83
C ALA A 126 14.16 -1.72 10.61
N GLY A 127 13.61 -1.04 11.63
CA GLY A 127 13.39 0.41 11.60
C GLY A 127 12.12 0.86 10.87
N ILE A 128 11.24 -0.07 10.46
CA ILE A 128 9.85 0.26 10.16
C ILE A 128 9.11 0.55 11.48
N GLU A 129 8.23 1.55 11.49
CA GLU A 129 7.35 1.85 12.62
C GLU A 129 5.93 1.40 12.28
N ILE A 130 5.32 0.57 13.14
CA ILE A 130 3.96 0.05 12.97
C ILE A 130 3.21 0.33 14.27
N GLY A 131 2.13 1.11 14.20
CA GLY A 131 1.32 1.48 15.36
C GLY A 131 0.31 0.42 15.80
N GLY A 132 -0.05 -0.49 14.89
CA GLY A 132 -1.02 -1.56 15.12
C GLY A 132 -0.43 -2.97 14.96
N TYR A 133 -1.28 -3.89 14.51
CA TYR A 133 -0.93 -5.29 14.33
C TYR A 133 -0.31 -5.56 12.96
N VAL A 134 0.49 -6.63 12.89
CA VAL A 134 0.94 -7.21 11.61
C VAL A 134 0.10 -8.44 11.29
N TYR A 135 -0.58 -8.44 10.15
CA TYR A 135 -1.42 -9.53 9.69
C TYR A 135 -0.62 -10.41 8.73
N ILE A 136 -0.50 -11.70 9.04
CA ILE A 136 0.32 -12.66 8.29
C ILE A 136 -0.45 -13.97 8.16
N SER A 137 -0.45 -14.58 6.98
CA SER A 137 -1.13 -15.87 6.76
C SER A 137 -0.42 -16.98 7.52
N VAL A 138 -1.20 -17.93 8.06
CA VAL A 138 -0.65 -19.06 8.85
C VAL A 138 0.40 -19.90 8.12
N SER A 139 0.40 -19.88 6.79
CA SER A 139 1.36 -20.58 5.93
C SER A 139 2.73 -19.91 5.84
N GLN A 140 2.85 -18.62 6.17
CA GLN A 140 4.10 -17.85 6.06
C GLN A 140 4.98 -18.03 7.32
N THR A 141 5.47 -19.25 7.55
CA THR A 141 6.16 -19.62 8.80
C THR A 141 7.40 -18.78 9.10
N ASP A 142 8.19 -18.44 8.07
CA ASP A 142 9.43 -17.68 8.24
C ASP A 142 9.15 -16.23 8.61
N LEU A 143 8.19 -15.59 7.91
CA LEU A 143 7.76 -14.23 8.22
C LEU A 143 7.14 -14.14 9.62
N ILE A 144 6.36 -15.15 10.03
CA ILE A 144 5.83 -15.25 11.40
C ILE A 144 6.96 -15.35 12.42
N ALA A 145 7.97 -16.18 12.17
CA ALA A 145 9.11 -16.35 13.08
C ALA A 145 9.92 -15.05 13.21
N ASP A 146 10.18 -14.39 12.08
CA ASP A 146 10.84 -13.08 12.05
C ASP A 146 10.06 -12.02 12.82
N ALA A 147 8.75 -11.91 12.56
CA ALA A 147 7.91 -10.91 13.20
C ALA A 147 7.85 -11.09 14.73
N LYS A 148 7.73 -12.33 15.21
CA LYS A 148 7.79 -12.65 16.64
C LYS A 148 9.13 -12.32 17.26
N ARG A 149 10.23 -12.68 16.58
CA ARG A 149 11.60 -12.39 17.04
C ARG A 149 11.83 -10.88 17.20
N LYS A 150 11.21 -10.08 16.34
CA LYS A 150 11.25 -8.61 16.38
C LYS A 150 10.22 -7.98 17.32
N GLY A 151 9.36 -8.78 17.96
CA GLY A 151 8.41 -8.33 18.97
C GLY A 151 7.14 -7.68 18.43
N TYR A 152 6.79 -7.90 17.16
CA TYR A 152 5.53 -7.38 16.61
C TYR A 152 4.31 -8.13 17.14
N ASP A 153 3.23 -7.40 17.39
CA ASP A 153 1.93 -7.99 17.68
C ASP A 153 1.30 -8.54 16.39
N ILE A 154 1.22 -9.86 16.27
CA ILE A 154 0.76 -10.53 15.05
C ILE A 154 -0.68 -11.05 15.14
N LYS A 155 -1.44 -10.90 14.06
CA LYS A 155 -2.72 -11.59 13.81
C LYS A 155 -2.55 -12.59 12.68
N ARG A 156 -3.11 -13.78 12.86
CA ARG A 156 -2.94 -14.90 11.92
C ARG A 156 -4.30 -15.36 11.43
N TRP A 157 -4.42 -15.53 10.12
CA TRP A 157 -5.62 -15.98 9.42
C TRP A 157 -5.26 -17.06 8.40
#